data_AF-A0A661BBH9-F1
#
_entry.id   AF-A0A661BBH9-F1
#
_cell.length_a   1.000
_cell.length_b   1.000
_cell.length_c   1.000
_cell.angle_alpha   90.00
_cell.angle_beta   90.00
_cell.angle_gamma   90.00
#
_symmetry.space_group_name_H-M   'P 1'
#
loop_
_entity.id
_entity.type
_entity.pdbx_description
1 polymer ?
#
loop_
_entity_poly.entity_id
_entity_poly.type
_entity_poly.pdbx_seq_one_letter_code
_entity_poly.pdbx_strand_id
1 'polypeptide(L)'
;MLGWVFKAPSVRAFWERWKKFKDKWQRRQPRAFRIVELGLDDATVFFQFPKHLWRSIRTTNTIESIFAHIRRRTKWFGTFNNINSARKLITMPVLTITQN
;
A
#
# COMPACT_ATOMS: atom_id res chain seq x y z
N MET A 1 13.40 -1.01 6.01
CA MET A 1 13.32 -1.31 7.47
C MET A 1 11.91 -1.74 7.89
N LEU A 2 10.85 -1.01 7.53
CA LEU A 2 9.47 -1.42 7.82
C LEU A 2 9.08 -2.79 7.21
N GLY A 3 9.54 -3.06 5.98
CA GLY A 3 9.29 -4.34 5.32
C GLY A 3 9.84 -5.58 6.04
N TRP A 4 10.82 -5.43 6.95
CA TRP A 4 11.28 -6.54 7.79
C TRP A 4 10.28 -6.90 8.89
N VAL A 5 9.52 -5.91 9.39
CA VAL A 5 8.48 -6.12 10.41
C VAL A 5 7.34 -6.94 9.82
N PHE A 6 6.82 -6.55 8.66
CA PHE A 6 5.73 -7.24 7.96
C PHE A 6 6.11 -8.59 7.32
N LYS A 7 7.41 -8.93 7.23
CA LYS A 7 7.91 -10.26 6.82
C LYS A 7 8.10 -11.20 8.02
N ALA A 8 7.37 -10.99 9.11
CA ALA A 8 7.44 -11.88 10.28
C ALA A 8 6.80 -13.24 9.98
N PRO A 9 7.32 -14.34 10.56
CA PRO A 9 6.76 -15.68 10.34
C PRO A 9 5.46 -15.94 11.12
N SER A 10 5.09 -15.06 12.05
CA SER A 10 3.86 -15.13 12.87
C SER A 10 3.46 -13.75 13.39
N VAL A 11 2.20 -13.62 13.85
CA VAL A 11 1.68 -12.40 14.49
C VAL A 11 2.47 -12.03 15.74
N ARG A 12 2.84 -13.02 16.56
CA ARG A 12 3.68 -12.78 17.74
C ARG A 12 5.04 -12.20 17.37
N ALA A 13 5.71 -12.79 16.37
CA ALA A 13 6.98 -12.29 15.88
C ALA A 13 6.84 -10.90 15.24
N PHE A 14 5.70 -10.58 14.63
CA PHE A 14 5.41 -9.24 14.12
C PHE A 14 5.42 -8.21 15.24
N TRP A 15 4.71 -8.45 16.34
CA TRP A 15 4.64 -7.52 17.47
C TRP A 15 5.99 -7.30 18.16
N GLU A 16 6.80 -8.35 18.29
CA GLU A 16 8.17 -8.22 18.80
C GLU A 16 9.05 -7.34 17.89
N ARG A 17 8.93 -7.53 16.57
CA ARG A 17 9.64 -6.69 15.59
C ARG A 17 9.11 -5.26 15.56
N TRP A 18 7.80 -5.08 15.72
CA TRP A 18 7.14 -3.78 15.77
C TRP A 18 7.62 -2.97 16.97
N LYS A 19 7.70 -3.59 18.16
CA LYS A 19 8.24 -2.94 19.37
C LYS A 19 9.67 -2.44 19.14
N LYS A 20 10.56 -3.29 18.64
CA LYS A 20 11.95 -2.91 18.31
C LYS A 20 12.03 -1.79 17.26
N PHE A 21 11.14 -1.81 16.28
CA PHE A 21 11.06 -0.77 15.25
C PHE A 21 10.57 0.57 15.84
N LYS A 22 9.55 0.52 16.68
CA LYS A 22 8.98 1.68 17.38
C LYS A 22 10.01 2.35 18.28
N ASP A 23 10.70 1.60 19.14
CA ASP A 23 11.72 2.14 20.03
C ASP A 23 12.84 2.87 19.26
N LYS A 24 13.22 2.35 18.10
CA LYS A 24 14.29 2.93 17.28
C LYS A 24 13.87 4.18 16.50
N TRP A 25 12.65 4.24 16.00
CA TRP A 25 12.27 5.23 14.97
C TRP A 25 11.18 6.21 15.41
N GLN A 26 10.39 5.90 16.45
CA GLN A 26 9.28 6.75 16.89
C GLN A 26 9.76 8.15 17.30
N ARG A 27 10.87 8.25 18.04
CA ARG A 27 11.46 9.55 18.41
C ARG A 27 11.93 10.38 17.21
N ARG A 28 12.36 9.73 16.13
CA ARG A 28 12.89 10.42 14.93
C ARG A 28 11.75 10.91 14.03
N GLN A 29 10.66 10.16 13.92
CA GLN A 29 9.55 10.46 13.01
C GLN A 29 8.18 10.21 13.68
N PRO A 30 7.77 11.03 14.66
CA PRO A 30 6.53 10.81 15.40
C PRO A 30 5.28 10.92 14.52
N ARG A 31 5.28 11.81 13.52
CA ARG A 31 4.14 12.00 12.59
C ARG A 31 3.88 10.76 11.73
N ALA A 32 4.95 10.17 11.17
CA ALA A 32 4.83 8.96 10.37
C ALA A 32 4.33 7.78 11.22
N PHE A 33 4.83 7.66 12.45
CA PHE A 33 4.38 6.61 13.37
C PHE A 33 2.90 6.69 13.70
N ARG A 34 2.36 7.90 13.93
CA ARG A 34 0.91 8.06 14.18
C ARG A 34 0.06 7.51 13.03
N ILE A 35 0.43 7.82 11.79
CA ILE A 35 -0.31 7.35 10.60
C ILE A 35 -0.23 5.83 10.49
N VAL A 36 0.94 5.25 10.71
CA VAL A 36 1.12 3.79 10.63
C VAL A 36 0.38 3.08 11.75
N GLU A 37 0.39 3.62 12.98
CA GLU A 37 -0.37 3.07 14.12
C GLU A 37 -1.87 3.07 13.86
N LEU A 38 -2.40 4.14 13.26
CA LEU A 38 -3.82 4.23 12.87
C LEU A 38 -4.27 3.13 11.91
N GLY A 39 -3.41 2.71 10.99
CA GLY A 39 -3.72 1.64 10.02
C GLY A 39 -3.11 0.28 10.38
N LEU A 40 -2.50 0.14 11.56
CA LEU A 40 -1.72 -1.05 11.91
C LEU A 40 -2.62 -2.27 12.09
N ASP A 41 -3.79 -2.08 12.70
CA ASP A 41 -4.75 -3.16 12.96
C ASP A 41 -5.22 -3.77 11.63
N ASP A 42 -5.67 -2.94 10.69
CA ASP A 42 -6.04 -3.35 9.33
C ASP A 42 -4.88 -4.03 8.60
N ALA A 43 -3.66 -3.48 8.74
CA ALA A 43 -2.47 -4.00 8.10
C ALA A 43 -2.00 -5.35 8.68
N THR A 44 -2.56 -5.83 9.80
CA THR A 44 -2.23 -7.14 10.39
C THR A 44 -3.28 -8.22 10.12
N VAL A 45 -4.44 -7.86 9.56
CA VAL A 45 -5.53 -8.81 9.26
C VAL A 45 -5.08 -9.94 8.32
N PHE A 46 -4.10 -9.68 7.43
CA PHE A 46 -3.61 -10.71 6.50
C PHE A 46 -3.02 -11.95 7.19
N PHE A 47 -2.58 -11.84 8.46
CA PHE A 47 -2.07 -13.00 9.21
C PHE A 47 -3.14 -14.05 9.54
N GLN A 48 -4.43 -13.68 9.46
CA GLN A 48 -5.55 -14.61 9.66
C GLN A 48 -5.75 -15.56 8.47
N PHE A 49 -5.18 -15.24 7.31
CA PHE A 49 -5.28 -16.06 6.11
C PHE A 49 -4.20 -17.16 6.06
N PRO A 50 -4.32 -18.15 5.17
CA PRO A 50 -3.27 -19.13 4.93
C PRO A 50 -1.92 -18.51 4.53
N LYS A 51 -0.82 -19.05 5.05
CA LYS A 51 0.56 -18.53 4.84
C LYS A 51 0.96 -18.35 3.38
N HIS A 52 0.48 -19.22 2.48
CA HIS A 52 0.80 -19.12 1.06
C HIS A 52 0.22 -17.85 0.41
N LEU A 53 -0.87 -17.30 0.96
CA LEU A 53 -1.50 -16.07 0.47
C LEU A 53 -0.87 -14.80 1.05
N TRP A 54 -0.13 -14.89 2.17
CA TRP A 54 0.43 -13.73 2.86
C TRP A 54 1.28 -12.86 1.93
N ARG A 55 2.07 -13.48 1.05
CA ARG A 55 2.90 -12.74 0.10
C ARG A 55 2.05 -11.88 -0.83
N SER A 56 0.97 -12.44 -1.37
CA SER A 56 0.07 -11.76 -2.31
C SER A 56 -0.67 -10.62 -1.62
N ILE A 57 -1.33 -10.92 -0.49
CA ILE A 57 -2.17 -9.96 0.25
C ILE A 57 -1.37 -8.79 0.83
N ARG A 58 -0.15 -9.04 1.31
CA ARG A 58 0.74 -8.02 1.88
C ARG A 58 1.23 -7.01 0.84
N THR A 59 1.31 -7.39 -0.44
CA THR A 59 1.90 -6.52 -1.47
C THR A 59 0.90 -5.50 -1.98
N THR A 60 1.30 -4.23 -1.95
CA THR A 60 0.61 -3.11 -2.60
C THR A 60 1.00 -2.94 -4.06
N ASN A 61 1.91 -3.78 -4.60
CA ASN A 61 2.45 -3.68 -5.96
C ASN A 61 1.38 -3.50 -7.04
N THR A 62 0.28 -4.25 -6.97
CA THR A 62 -0.81 -4.17 -7.95
C THR A 62 -1.47 -2.79 -7.91
N ILE A 63 -1.77 -2.30 -6.71
CA ILE A 63 -2.40 -1.00 -6.49
C ILE A 63 -1.44 0.13 -6.90
N GLU A 64 -0.17 0.05 -6.50
CA GLU A 64 0.87 1.00 -6.85
C GLU A 64 1.11 1.07 -8.36
N SER A 65 1.09 -0.09 -9.04
CA SER A 65 1.20 -0.17 -10.50
C SER A 65 0.04 0.55 -11.17
N ILE A 66 -1.21 0.30 -10.75
CA ILE A 66 -2.39 1.00 -11.27
C ILE A 66 -2.26 2.52 -11.06
N PHE A 67 -1.89 2.96 -9.85
CA PHE A 67 -1.70 4.39 -9.59
C PHE A 67 -0.55 4.99 -10.39
N ALA A 68 0.53 4.25 -10.64
CA ALA A 68 1.62 4.70 -11.49
C ALA A 68 1.15 4.88 -12.94
N HIS A 69 0.32 3.97 -13.45
CA HIS A 69 -0.27 4.09 -14.79
C HIS A 69 -1.19 5.31 -14.90
N ILE A 70 -2.06 5.53 -13.91
CA ILE A 70 -2.92 6.72 -13.84
C ILE A 70 -2.07 7.99 -13.82
N ARG A 71 -1.09 8.09 -12.90
CA ARG A 71 -0.21 9.26 -12.79
C ARG A 71 0.58 9.55 -14.06
N ARG A 72 1.10 8.52 -14.75
CA ARG A 72 1.79 8.70 -16.03
C ARG A 72 0.88 9.31 -17.09
N ARG A 73 -0.37 8.85 -17.17
CA ARG A 73 -1.34 9.37 -18.14
C ARG A 73 -1.82 10.77 -17.77
N THR A 74 -2.03 11.08 -16.49
CA THR A 74 -2.50 12.39 -16.06
C THR A 74 -1.40 13.45 -16.00
N LYS A 75 -0.12 13.08 -15.92
CA LYS A 75 1.02 14.01 -15.81
C LYS A 75 1.02 15.13 -16.86
N TRP A 76 0.55 14.83 -18.07
CA TRP A 76 0.56 15.76 -19.19
C TRP A 76 -0.71 16.63 -19.28
N PHE A 77 -1.79 16.23 -18.61
CA PHE A 77 -3.06 16.93 -18.64
C PHE A 77 -3.13 17.86 -17.43
N GLY A 78 -2.77 19.13 -17.62
CA GLY A 78 -2.73 20.13 -16.55
C GLY A 78 -4.10 20.35 -15.88
N THR A 79 -5.16 20.54 -16.68
CA THR A 79 -6.54 20.67 -16.21
C THR A 79 -7.50 19.91 -17.12
N PHE A 80 -8.57 19.37 -16.54
CA PHE A 80 -9.64 18.74 -17.30
C PHE A 80 -10.84 19.68 -17.33
N ASN A 81 -11.26 20.09 -18.52
CA ASN A 81 -12.44 20.95 -18.70
C ASN A 81 -13.78 20.20 -18.60
N ASN A 82 -13.74 18.86 -18.46
CA ASN A 82 -14.95 18.02 -18.40
C ASN A 82 -14.69 16.76 -17.54
N ILE A 83 -15.63 16.41 -16.68
CA ILE A 83 -15.59 15.18 -15.87
C ILE A 83 -15.60 13.94 -16.76
N ASN A 84 -16.27 13.97 -17.90
CA ASN A 84 -16.34 12.83 -18.83
C ASN A 84 -14.99 12.54 -19.51
N SER A 85 -14.18 13.56 -19.81
CA SER A 85 -12.84 13.35 -20.36
C SER A 85 -11.87 12.81 -19.29
N ALA A 86 -11.95 13.31 -18.06
CA ALA A 86 -11.21 12.76 -16.92
C ALA A 86 -11.59 11.29 -16.65
N ARG A 87 -12.89 10.98 -16.67
CA ARG A 87 -13.39 9.62 -16.48
C ARG A 87 -12.86 8.67 -17.55
N LYS A 88 -12.96 9.03 -18.84
CA LYS A 88 -12.41 8.21 -19.94
C LYS A 88 -10.91 7.97 -19.77
N LEU A 89 -10.15 8.99 -19.36
CA LEU A 89 -8.70 8.88 -19.19
C LEU A 89 -8.29 7.93 -18.06
N ILE A 90 -9.09 7.86 -16.98
CA ILE A 90 -8.84 6.96 -15.84
C ILE A 90 -9.39 5.55 -16.10
N THR A 91 -10.59 5.43 -16.68
CA THR A 91 -11.24 4.12 -16.89
C THR A 91 -10.53 3.30 -17.97
N MET A 92 -10.05 3.93 -19.04
CA MET A 92 -9.39 3.23 -20.14
C MET A 92 -8.15 2.42 -19.72
N PRO A 93 -7.17 2.96 -18.95
CA PRO A 93 -6.03 2.17 -18.49
C PRO A 93 -6.40 1.05 -17.51
N VAL A 94 -7.47 1.20 -16.72
CA VAL A 94 -7.93 0.11 -15.83
C VAL A 94 -8.42 -1.08 -16.68
N LEU A 95 -9.23 -0.82 -17.71
CA LEU A 95 -9.71 -1.86 -18.63
C LEU A 95 -8.56 -2.57 -19.38
N THR A 96 -7.51 -1.83 -19.78
CA THR A 96 -6.33 -2.41 -20.44
C THR A 96 -5.53 -3.33 -19.51
N ILE A 97 -5.44 -3.00 -18.22
CA ILE A 97 -4.70 -3.82 -17.23
C ILE A 97 -5.49 -5.10 -16.88
N THR A 98 -6.82 -5.07 -16.95
CA THR A 98 -7.69 -6.23 -16.65
C THR A 98 -7.78 -7.23 -17.80
N GLN A 99 -7.48 -6.84 -19.05
CA GLN A 99 -7.53 -7.72 -20.23
C GLN A 99 -6.20 -8.43 -20.55
N ASN A 100 -5.13 -8.13 -19.83
CA ASN A 100 -3.83 -8.82 -19.88
C ASN A 100 -3.66 -9.71 -18.65
#